data_AF-A0A3B0P0D8-F1
#
_entry.id   AF-A0A3B0P0D8-F1
#
_cell.length_a   1.000
_cell.length_b   1.000
_cell.length_c   1.000
_cell.angle_alpha   90.00
_cell.angle_beta   90.00
_cell.angle_gamma   90.00
#
_symmetry.space_group_name_H-M   'P 1'
#
loop_
_entity.id
_entity.type
_entity.pdbx_description
1 polymer ?
#
loop_
_entity_poly.entity_id
_entity_poly.type
_entity_poly.pdbx_seq_one_letter_code
_entity_poly.pdbx_strand_id
1 'polypeptide(L)'
;MKNLIRDKLVNKINEINSKIKYSRKIKILTNGKIFSDNLYSLIKIDAKNGNAIKKIKLMKSKNSDLKKYFDDDLEKRKDSFLVLMAENNPNEFKKLKEIFNIYYCQEKSNKEKPNQEESKKEKSNGNFFVKYMNDLVEKEILDKEIVDNAIATKKVIVLLDDNKNLRYIKTLRILEKAKIPLDYKYIKKYENSSKLAFKDSNLSLLSLVYQIEENDFRSIPINFLSIQFDNKKEKDW
;
A
#
# COMPACT_ATOMS: atom_id res chain seq x y z
N MET A 1 -20.07 -53.78 -12.49
CA MET A 1 -21.18 -53.40 -11.58
C MET A 1 -20.93 -52.09 -10.80
N LYS A 2 -19.73 -51.85 -10.24
CA LYS A 2 -19.40 -50.61 -9.50
C LYS A 2 -19.55 -49.30 -10.33
N ASN A 3 -19.16 -49.31 -11.61
CA ASN A 3 -19.26 -48.11 -12.47
C ASN A 3 -20.72 -47.73 -12.77
N LEU A 4 -21.61 -48.71 -13.00
CA LEU A 4 -23.03 -48.47 -13.26
C LEU A 4 -23.76 -47.82 -12.06
N ILE A 5 -23.39 -48.19 -10.83
CA ILE A 5 -23.95 -47.60 -9.60
C ILE A 5 -23.46 -46.15 -9.45
N ARG A 6 -22.18 -45.90 -9.74
CA ARG A 6 -21.58 -44.56 -9.71
C ARG A 6 -22.22 -43.62 -10.73
N ASP A 7 -22.42 -44.09 -11.96
CA ASP A 7 -23.03 -43.29 -13.04
C ASP A 7 -24.50 -42.97 -12.73
N LYS A 8 -25.24 -43.92 -12.17
CA LYS A 8 -26.61 -43.68 -11.68
C LYS A 8 -26.66 -42.66 -10.54
N LEU A 9 -25.70 -42.69 -9.61
CA LEU A 9 -25.60 -41.72 -8.50
C LEU A 9 -25.27 -40.32 -9.02
N VAL A 10 -24.31 -40.18 -9.93
CA VAL A 10 -23.95 -38.90 -10.55
C VAL A 10 -25.12 -38.33 -11.33
N ASN A 11 -25.82 -39.14 -12.12
CA ASN A 11 -27.00 -38.71 -12.85
C ASN A 11 -28.11 -38.25 -11.91
N LYS A 12 -28.34 -38.96 -10.80
CA LYS A 12 -29.34 -38.60 -9.80
C LYS A 12 -28.97 -37.32 -9.03
N ILE A 13 -27.69 -37.11 -8.70
CA ILE A 13 -27.20 -35.86 -8.09
C ILE A 13 -27.37 -34.69 -9.07
N ASN A 14 -27.03 -34.89 -10.34
CA ASN A 14 -27.22 -33.87 -11.37
C ASN A 14 -28.71 -33.54 -11.60
N GLU A 15 -29.59 -34.54 -11.53
CA GLU A 15 -31.04 -34.37 -11.63
C GLU A 15 -31.63 -33.65 -10.40
N ILE A 16 -31.06 -33.87 -9.21
CA ILE A 16 -31.44 -33.12 -8.00
C ILE A 16 -30.95 -31.68 -8.09
N ASN A 17 -29.67 -31.47 -8.47
CA ASN A 17 -29.09 -30.15 -8.61
C ASN A 17 -29.77 -29.31 -9.70
N SER A 18 -30.25 -29.94 -10.78
CA SER A 18 -31.01 -29.26 -11.83
C SER A 18 -32.42 -28.82 -11.37
N LYS A 19 -32.95 -29.39 -10.28
CA LYS A 19 -34.25 -29.03 -9.68
C LYS A 19 -34.13 -28.01 -8.55
N ILE A 20 -32.94 -27.79 -7.99
CA ILE A 20 -32.72 -26.80 -6.92
C ILE A 20 -32.75 -25.39 -7.53
N LYS A 21 -33.74 -24.60 -7.13
CA LYS A 21 -33.86 -23.19 -7.51
C LYS A 21 -33.13 -22.32 -6.50
N TYR A 22 -32.29 -21.41 -7.00
CA TYR A 22 -31.63 -20.40 -6.19
C TYR A 22 -32.33 -19.06 -6.35
N SER A 23 -32.51 -18.37 -5.23
CA SER A 23 -32.91 -16.97 -5.22
C SER A 23 -31.92 -16.20 -4.36
N ARG A 24 -31.49 -15.03 -4.85
CA ARG A 24 -30.65 -14.11 -4.09
C ARG A 24 -31.38 -12.79 -3.98
N LYS A 25 -31.46 -12.25 -2.76
CA LYS A 25 -31.97 -10.90 -2.55
C LYS A 25 -31.00 -9.90 -3.19
N ILE A 26 -31.47 -9.14 -4.18
CA ILE A 26 -30.70 -8.05 -4.78
C ILE A 26 -30.59 -6.94 -3.73
N LYS A 27 -29.36 -6.56 -3.38
CA LYS A 27 -29.09 -5.45 -2.46
C LYS A 27 -28.84 -4.19 -3.27
N ILE A 28 -29.78 -3.25 -3.18
CA ILE A 28 -29.55 -1.88 -3.66
C ILE A 28 -28.68 -1.20 -2.61
N LEU A 29 -27.45 -0.85 -2.99
CA LEU A 29 -26.49 -0.18 -2.10
C LEU A 29 -26.79 1.32 -2.09
N THR A 30 -27.39 1.81 -1.01
CA THR A 30 -27.51 3.24 -0.71
C THR A 30 -26.56 3.61 0.44
N ASN A 31 -25.93 4.79 0.39
CA ASN A 31 -25.00 5.30 1.42
C ASN A 31 -23.85 4.35 1.83
N GLY A 32 -23.37 3.51 0.90
CA GLY A 32 -22.13 2.76 1.10
C GLY A 32 -20.91 3.67 1.24
N LYS A 33 -19.84 3.17 1.84
CA LYS A 33 -18.57 3.90 1.96
C LYS A 33 -18.06 4.29 0.56
N ILE A 34 -18.06 5.60 0.28
CA ILE A 34 -17.79 6.15 -1.05
C ILE A 34 -16.32 6.02 -1.43
N PHE A 35 -15.42 6.26 -0.47
CA PHE A 35 -13.98 6.25 -0.69
C PHE A 35 -13.27 5.38 0.33
N SER A 36 -12.13 4.82 -0.08
CA SER A 36 -11.14 4.33 0.86
C SER A 36 -10.65 5.44 1.79
N ASP A 37 -10.25 5.08 3.01
CA ASP A 37 -9.69 6.05 3.96
C ASP A 37 -8.29 6.53 3.52
N ASN A 38 -7.67 5.79 2.59
CA ASN A 38 -6.34 6.08 2.09
C ASN A 38 -6.37 7.29 1.15
N LEU A 39 -5.60 8.31 1.51
CA LEU A 39 -5.31 9.45 0.66
C LEU A 39 -3.96 9.24 -0.04
N TYR A 40 -3.99 9.23 -1.38
CA TYR A 40 -2.80 9.11 -2.21
C TYR A 40 -2.43 10.47 -2.77
N SER A 41 -1.13 10.75 -2.88
CA SER A 41 -0.66 11.82 -3.76
C SER A 41 -0.75 11.33 -5.21
N LEU A 42 -1.07 12.23 -6.14
CA LEU A 42 -1.25 11.92 -7.55
C LEU A 42 -0.17 12.59 -8.38
N ILE A 43 0.54 11.80 -9.19
CA ILE A 43 1.35 12.30 -10.30
C ILE A 43 0.56 12.03 -11.58
N LYS A 44 0.11 13.08 -12.28
CA LYS A 44 -0.60 12.90 -13.56
C LYS A 44 0.37 12.44 -14.65
N ILE A 45 -0.05 11.46 -15.43
CA ILE A 45 0.64 11.06 -16.66
C ILE A 45 -0.02 11.78 -17.84
N ASP A 46 -1.35 11.70 -17.92
CA ASP A 46 -2.16 12.34 -18.95
C ASP A 46 -3.53 12.77 -18.36
N ALA A 47 -4.47 13.15 -19.22
CA ALA A 47 -5.81 13.58 -18.80
C ALA A 47 -6.63 12.47 -18.12
N LYS A 48 -6.45 11.22 -18.54
CA LYS A 48 -7.21 10.04 -18.11
C LYS A 48 -6.45 9.17 -17.12
N ASN A 49 -5.12 9.27 -17.04
CA ASN A 49 -4.28 8.38 -16.25
C ASN A 49 -3.33 9.12 -15.30
N GLY A 50 -3.01 8.46 -14.18
CA GLY A 50 -1.97 8.92 -13.28
C GLY A 50 -1.36 7.82 -12.42
N ASN A 51 -0.46 8.24 -11.54
CA ASN A 51 0.31 7.38 -10.65
C ASN A 51 -0.03 7.69 -9.19
N ALA A 52 -0.34 6.64 -8.43
CA ALA A 52 -0.68 6.75 -7.02
C ALA A 52 0.57 6.68 -6.14
N ILE A 53 0.86 7.76 -5.45
CA ILE A 53 2.01 7.87 -4.56
C ILE A 53 1.58 7.80 -3.10
N LYS A 54 2.18 6.86 -2.37
CA LYS A 54 1.98 6.65 -0.94
C LYS A 54 3.20 7.13 -0.16
N LYS A 55 2.97 7.73 1.00
CA LYS A 55 4.02 8.18 1.92
C LYS A 55 4.16 7.19 3.08
N ILE A 56 5.37 6.72 3.33
CA ILE A 56 5.68 5.74 4.38
C ILE A 56 6.60 6.39 5.41
N LYS A 57 6.26 6.27 6.69
CA LYS A 57 7.04 6.85 7.79
C LYS A 57 7.97 5.78 8.35
N LEU A 58 9.26 5.88 8.03
CA LEU A 58 10.26 4.84 8.33
C LEU A 58 10.23 4.42 9.80
N MET A 59 10.34 5.37 10.72
CA MET A 59 10.38 5.06 12.16
C MET A 59 9.03 4.69 12.79
N LYS A 60 7.90 4.97 12.13
CA LYS A 60 6.56 4.60 12.66
C LYS A 60 6.06 3.27 12.13
N SER A 61 6.61 2.80 11.01
CA SER A 61 6.20 1.56 10.38
C SER A 61 6.85 0.35 11.05
N LYS A 62 6.15 -0.79 11.05
CA LYS A 62 6.72 -2.06 11.48
C LYS A 62 7.78 -2.51 10.47
N ASN A 63 8.84 -3.17 10.95
CA ASN A 63 9.88 -3.71 10.06
C ASN A 63 9.30 -4.68 9.01
N SER A 64 8.29 -5.47 9.38
CA SER A 64 7.55 -6.35 8.46
C SER A 64 6.95 -5.60 7.26
N ASP A 65 6.39 -4.41 7.51
CA ASP A 65 5.73 -3.60 6.49
C ASP A 65 6.76 -2.91 5.59
N LEU A 66 7.94 -2.62 6.15
CA LEU A 66 9.05 -1.95 5.47
C LEU A 66 9.84 -2.88 4.57
N LYS A 67 9.96 -4.17 4.93
CA LYS A 67 10.77 -5.18 4.23
C LYS A 67 10.56 -5.15 2.70
N LYS A 68 9.32 -5.08 2.25
CA LYS A 68 8.97 -5.08 0.82
C LYS A 68 9.50 -3.86 0.04
N TYR A 69 9.95 -2.81 0.72
CA TYR A 69 10.53 -1.59 0.14
C TYR A 69 12.06 -1.56 0.23
N PHE A 70 12.68 -2.60 0.77
CA PHE A 70 14.14 -2.77 0.80
C PHE A 70 14.59 -4.11 0.20
N ASP A 71 13.68 -4.86 -0.44
CA ASP A 71 13.95 -6.14 -1.08
C ASP A 71 14.80 -5.99 -2.35
N ASP A 72 15.62 -6.97 -2.68
CA ASP A 72 16.56 -6.90 -3.82
C ASP A 72 15.84 -6.93 -5.18
N ASP A 73 14.67 -7.56 -5.25
CA ASP A 73 13.85 -7.61 -6.46
C ASP A 73 13.06 -6.32 -6.76
N LEU A 74 13.27 -5.24 -6.01
CA LEU A 74 12.59 -3.96 -6.25
C LEU A 74 12.89 -3.36 -7.62
N GLU A 75 14.13 -3.49 -8.08
CA GLU A 75 14.57 -2.95 -9.38
C GLU A 75 13.88 -3.62 -10.57
N LYS A 76 13.30 -4.81 -10.37
CA LYS A 76 12.51 -5.52 -11.39
C LYS A 76 11.05 -5.03 -11.44
N ARG A 77 10.57 -4.29 -10.43
CA ARG A 77 9.17 -3.85 -10.35
C ARG A 77 8.99 -2.49 -11.02
N LYS A 78 8.58 -2.50 -12.29
CA LYS A 78 8.41 -1.27 -13.08
C LYS A 78 7.08 -0.54 -12.84
N ASP A 79 6.05 -1.24 -12.37
CA ASP A 79 4.68 -0.71 -12.36
C ASP A 79 4.04 -0.55 -10.97
N SER A 80 4.67 -1.03 -9.89
CA SER A 80 4.18 -0.85 -8.52
C SER A 80 5.25 -1.12 -7.46
N PHE A 81 5.08 -0.49 -6.29
CA PHE A 81 5.98 -0.55 -5.13
C PHE A 81 7.39 0.02 -5.35
N LEU A 82 7.58 0.79 -6.42
CA LEU A 82 8.82 1.49 -6.70
C LEU A 82 9.06 2.61 -5.67
N VAL A 83 10.23 2.60 -5.05
CA VAL A 83 10.66 3.64 -4.11
C VAL A 83 11.22 4.80 -4.92
N LEU A 84 10.55 5.96 -4.94
CA LEU A 84 10.99 7.11 -5.75
C LEU A 84 12.38 7.62 -5.37
N MET A 85 12.82 7.34 -4.14
CA MET A 85 14.17 7.68 -3.69
C MET A 85 15.24 6.84 -4.39
N ALA A 86 14.94 5.59 -4.76
CA ALA A 86 15.89 4.73 -5.49
C ALA A 86 16.26 5.31 -6.85
N GLU A 87 15.31 5.98 -7.53
CA GLU A 87 15.56 6.63 -8.82
C GLU A 87 16.23 7.99 -8.66
N ASN A 88 15.72 8.83 -7.74
CA ASN A 88 16.13 10.23 -7.66
C ASN A 88 17.38 10.46 -6.77
N ASN A 89 17.63 9.57 -5.81
CA ASN A 89 18.73 9.67 -4.83
C ASN A 89 19.29 8.25 -4.53
N PRO A 90 19.85 7.56 -5.54
CA PRO A 90 20.21 6.14 -5.44
C PRO A 90 21.23 5.85 -4.33
N ASN A 91 22.22 6.71 -4.13
CA ASN A 91 23.26 6.52 -3.11
C ASN A 91 22.67 6.57 -1.69
N GLU A 92 21.82 7.56 -1.41
CA GLU A 92 21.15 7.69 -0.12
C GLU A 92 20.21 6.50 0.15
N PHE A 93 19.49 6.04 -0.88
CA PHE A 93 18.63 4.88 -0.78
C PHE A 93 19.42 3.59 -0.54
N LYS A 94 20.55 3.41 -1.23
CA LYS A 94 21.44 2.27 -1.05
C LYS A 94 21.92 2.16 0.40
N LYS A 95 22.39 3.26 0.99
CA LYS A 95 22.79 3.32 2.41
C LYS A 95 21.62 2.99 3.35
N LEU A 96 20.43 3.54 3.09
CA LEU A 96 19.24 3.25 3.88
C LEU A 96 18.84 1.75 3.80
N LYS A 97 18.98 1.14 2.62
CA LYS A 97 18.75 -0.29 2.38
C LYS A 97 19.78 -1.16 3.10
N GLU A 98 21.07 -0.81 3.03
CA GLU A 98 22.15 -1.48 3.77
C GLU A 98 21.87 -1.49 5.27
N ILE A 99 21.52 -0.33 5.84
CA ILE A 99 21.14 -0.20 7.25
C ILE A 99 19.99 -1.16 7.58
N PHE A 100 18.90 -1.14 6.81
CA PHE A 100 17.75 -2.01 7.09
C PHE A 100 18.12 -3.50 7.02
N ASN A 101 18.92 -3.89 6.04
CA ASN A 101 19.27 -5.29 5.79
C ASN A 101 20.22 -5.88 6.86
N ILE A 102 21.16 -5.09 7.39
CA ILE A 102 22.06 -5.53 8.47
C ILE A 102 21.25 -6.05 9.67
N TYR A 103 20.32 -5.24 10.18
CA TYR A 103 19.52 -5.61 11.36
C TYR A 103 18.46 -6.66 11.04
N TYR A 104 17.95 -6.69 9.81
CA TYR A 104 17.03 -7.74 9.37
C TYR A 104 17.70 -9.13 9.37
N CYS A 105 18.94 -9.23 8.88
CA CYS A 105 19.70 -10.48 8.89
C CYS A 105 20.06 -10.91 10.33
N GLN A 106 20.48 -9.98 11.18
CA GLN A 106 20.74 -10.25 12.60
C GLN A 106 19.50 -10.80 13.33
N GLU A 107 18.31 -10.26 13.04
CA GLU A 107 17.06 -10.77 13.64
C GLU A 107 16.75 -12.21 13.20
N LYS A 108 17.05 -12.57 11.95
CA LYS A 108 16.89 -13.95 11.46
C LYS A 108 17.85 -14.91 12.14
N SER A 109 19.14 -14.59 12.17
CA SER A 109 20.17 -15.46 12.76
C SER A 109 19.94 -15.71 14.25
N ASN A 110 19.38 -14.74 14.98
CA ASN A 110 19.05 -14.91 16.40
C ASN A 110 17.79 -15.77 16.64
N LYS A 111 16.89 -15.91 15.66
CA LYS A 111 15.73 -16.80 15.75
C LYS A 111 16.07 -18.27 15.46
N GLU A 112 17.18 -18.53 14.78
CA GLU A 112 17.62 -19.88 14.39
C GLU A 112 18.54 -20.54 15.44
N LYS A 113 18.92 -19.85 16.52
CA LYS A 113 19.67 -20.47 17.62
C LYS A 113 18.71 -21.18 18.57
N PRO A 114 18.76 -22.53 18.69
CA PRO A 114 17.99 -23.23 19.69
C PRO A 114 18.70 -23.06 21.05
N ASN A 115 17.95 -22.66 22.06
CA ASN A 115 18.35 -22.59 23.47
C ASN A 115 19.48 -21.60 23.81
N GLN A 116 19.11 -20.35 24.08
CA GLN A 116 19.75 -19.60 25.15
C GLN A 116 18.66 -19.07 26.08
N GLU A 117 18.86 -19.35 27.37
CA GLU A 117 17.97 -19.09 28.49
C GLU A 117 17.44 -17.66 28.51
N GLU A 118 16.19 -17.52 28.96
CA GLU A 118 15.48 -16.27 29.18
C GLU A 118 16.20 -15.38 30.22
N SER A 119 17.30 -14.75 29.82
CA SER A 119 17.82 -13.58 30.50
C SER A 119 16.95 -12.38 30.12
N LYS A 120 16.18 -11.92 31.10
CA LYS A 120 15.41 -10.67 31.20
C LYS A 120 15.27 -9.88 29.89
N LYS A 121 14.11 -10.07 29.25
CA LYS A 121 13.54 -9.27 28.15
C LYS A 121 13.78 -7.76 28.33
N GLU A 122 14.89 -7.25 27.78
CA GLU A 122 14.84 -5.93 27.17
C GLU A 122 13.95 -6.06 25.94
N LYS A 123 12.79 -5.38 25.98
CA LYS A 123 11.84 -5.31 24.87
C LYS A 123 12.48 -4.59 23.67
N SER A 124 13.41 -5.22 22.98
CA SER A 124 14.00 -4.75 21.73
C SER A 124 13.14 -5.16 20.53
N ASN A 125 11.81 -4.98 20.64
CA ASN A 125 10.87 -4.93 19.52
C ASN A 125 10.90 -3.53 18.86
N GLY A 126 12.11 -2.99 18.71
CA GLY A 126 12.36 -1.67 18.13
C GLY A 126 12.45 -1.72 16.60
N ASN A 127 12.05 -0.63 15.96
CA ASN A 127 12.29 -0.41 14.53
C ASN A 127 13.80 -0.50 14.22
N PHE A 128 14.19 -1.14 13.10
CA PHE A 128 15.62 -1.37 12.79
C PHE A 128 16.44 -0.09 12.68
N PHE A 129 15.84 1.00 12.22
CA PHE A 129 16.53 2.29 12.15
C PHE A 129 16.82 2.88 13.52
N VAL A 130 16.00 2.56 14.53
CA VAL A 130 16.28 2.98 15.91
C VAL A 130 17.47 2.20 16.47
N LYS A 131 17.53 0.88 16.21
CA LYS A 131 18.69 0.06 16.58
C LYS A 131 19.97 0.61 15.97
N TYR A 132 19.94 0.86 14.66
CA TYR A 132 21.04 1.51 13.95
C TYR A 132 21.52 2.80 14.60
N MET A 133 20.61 3.72 14.92
CA MET A 133 21.01 5.00 15.50
C MET A 133 21.58 4.85 16.92
N ASN A 134 21.09 3.89 17.71
CA ASN A 134 21.69 3.59 19.02
C ASN A 134 23.11 3.02 18.86
N ASP A 135 23.33 2.11 17.90
CA ASP A 135 24.67 1.58 17.61
C ASP A 135 25.66 2.69 17.18
N LEU A 136 25.18 3.79 16.55
CA LEU A 136 26.04 4.93 16.23
C LEU A 136 26.54 5.65 17.48
N VAL A 137 25.76 5.67 18.56
CA VAL A 137 26.16 6.23 19.85
C VAL A 137 27.13 5.29 20.55
N GLU A 138 26.82 4.00 20.59
CA GLU A 138 27.67 2.99 21.24
C GLU A 138 29.07 2.90 20.61
N LYS A 139 29.16 3.15 19.31
CA LYS A 139 30.43 3.19 18.56
C LYS A 139 31.11 4.57 18.57
N GLU A 140 30.59 5.53 19.34
CA GLU A 140 31.10 6.90 19.43
C GLU A 140 31.19 7.63 18.07
N ILE A 141 30.34 7.23 17.11
CA ILE A 141 30.31 7.84 15.78
C ILE A 141 29.57 9.18 15.86
N LEU A 142 28.47 9.23 16.62
CA LEU A 142 27.63 10.41 16.84
C LEU A 142 27.29 10.60 18.32
N ASP A 143 27.10 11.85 18.70
CA ASP A 143 26.66 12.20 20.05
C ASP A 143 25.24 11.71 20.32
N LYS A 144 25.02 11.28 21.57
CA LYS A 144 23.71 10.80 22.03
C LYS A 144 22.61 11.83 21.83
N GLU A 145 22.90 13.11 22.06
CA GLU A 145 21.93 14.20 21.88
C GLU A 145 21.43 14.31 20.43
N ILE A 146 22.30 14.14 19.44
CA ILE A 146 21.94 14.18 18.02
C ILE A 146 20.98 13.03 17.69
N VAL A 147 21.31 11.83 18.18
CA VAL A 147 20.51 10.62 17.97
C VAL A 147 19.15 10.71 18.67
N ASP A 148 19.11 11.15 19.93
CA ASP A 148 17.87 11.30 20.70
C ASP A 148 16.93 12.32 20.02
N ASN A 149 17.48 13.43 19.50
CA ASN A 149 16.73 14.42 18.74
C ASN A 149 16.17 13.86 17.42
N ALA A 150 16.96 13.06 16.69
CA ALA A 150 16.50 12.41 15.47
C ALA A 150 15.37 11.41 15.76
N ILE A 151 15.50 10.62 16.83
CA ILE A 151 14.49 9.66 17.26
C ILE A 151 13.19 10.39 17.65
N ALA A 152 13.29 11.43 18.47
CA ALA A 152 12.14 12.24 18.90
C ALA A 152 11.39 12.86 17.70
N THR A 153 12.14 13.36 16.69
CA THR A 153 11.57 13.94 15.47
C THR A 153 11.17 12.92 14.40
N LYS A 154 11.41 11.63 14.67
CA LYS A 154 11.06 10.47 13.84
C LYS A 154 11.79 10.46 12.50
N LYS A 155 13.07 10.85 12.51
CA LYS A 155 13.96 10.91 11.36
C LYS A 155 15.06 9.85 11.52
N VAL A 156 15.33 9.13 10.44
CA VAL A 156 16.49 8.23 10.36
C VAL A 156 17.70 9.05 9.96
N ILE A 157 18.78 8.94 10.72
CA ILE A 157 20.08 9.47 10.32
C ILE A 157 20.69 8.50 9.29
N VAL A 158 21.25 9.01 8.20
CA VAL A 158 22.03 8.24 7.23
C VAL A 158 23.37 8.93 7.04
N LEU A 159 24.45 8.18 7.22
CA LEU A 159 25.81 8.60 6.95
C LEU A 159 26.12 8.27 5.48
N LEU A 160 26.31 9.29 4.65
CA LEU A 160 26.57 9.09 3.22
C LEU A 160 28.01 8.68 2.94
N ASP A 161 28.97 9.34 3.59
CA ASP A 161 30.40 9.14 3.41
C ASP A 161 31.12 9.09 4.77
N ASP A 162 32.37 8.64 4.78
CA ASP A 162 33.22 8.50 5.97
C ASP A 162 33.44 9.84 6.70
N ASN A 163 33.25 10.97 6.01
CA ASN A 163 33.34 12.33 6.55
C ASN A 163 32.09 12.77 7.35
N LYS A 164 31.30 11.82 7.85
CA LYS A 164 30.09 12.09 8.67
C LYS A 164 29.09 13.06 8.01
N ASN A 165 28.92 12.98 6.69
CA ASN A 165 27.87 13.76 6.02
C ASN A 165 26.49 13.19 6.38
N LEU A 166 25.78 13.91 7.26
CA LEU A 166 24.52 13.48 7.86
C LEU A 166 23.32 13.87 6.98
N ARG A 167 22.53 12.87 6.62
CA ARG A 167 21.19 13.05 6.05
C ARG A 167 20.11 12.60 7.02
N TYR A 168 19.00 13.33 7.04
CA TYR A 168 17.85 12.99 7.88
C TYR A 168 16.65 12.60 7.02
N ILE A 169 16.28 11.33 7.06
CA ILE A 169 15.19 10.78 6.25
C ILE A 169 14.01 10.42 7.15
N LYS A 170 12.90 11.15 6.99
CA LYS A 170 11.66 10.88 7.73
C LYS A 170 10.78 9.84 7.04
N THR A 171 10.67 9.95 5.72
CA THR A 171 9.66 9.22 4.94
C THR A 171 10.14 8.84 3.55
N LEU A 172 9.72 7.66 3.09
CA LEU A 172 9.82 7.27 1.69
C LEU A 172 8.52 7.61 0.95
N ARG A 173 8.65 8.01 -0.31
CA ARG A 173 7.53 8.09 -1.26
C ARG A 173 7.61 6.90 -2.19
N ILE A 174 6.50 6.19 -2.29
CA ILE A 174 6.38 4.95 -3.05
C ILE A 174 5.34 5.15 -4.14
N LEU A 175 5.66 4.75 -5.36
CA LEU A 175 4.66 4.49 -6.40
C LEU A 175 3.89 3.22 -6.04
N GLU A 176 2.72 3.35 -5.43
CA GLU A 176 1.91 2.20 -5.01
C GLU A 176 1.16 1.58 -6.20
N LYS A 177 0.67 2.42 -7.14
CA LYS A 177 -0.04 1.97 -8.35
C LYS A 177 0.36 2.84 -9.53
N ALA A 178 0.81 2.23 -10.63
CA ALA A 178 1.05 2.94 -11.89
C ALA A 178 -0.19 2.95 -12.79
N LYS A 179 -0.28 3.97 -13.66
CA LYS A 179 -1.30 4.09 -14.74
C LYS A 179 -2.73 3.81 -14.27
N ILE A 180 -3.09 4.34 -13.10
CA ILE A 180 -4.46 4.25 -12.61
C ILE A 180 -5.38 5.16 -13.46
N PRO A 181 -6.57 4.68 -13.84
CA PRO A 181 -7.56 5.55 -14.46
C PRO A 181 -7.99 6.60 -13.45
N LEU A 182 -8.13 7.84 -13.92
CA LEU A 182 -8.59 8.99 -13.13
C LEU A 182 -10.10 9.17 -13.22
N ASP A 183 -10.72 8.56 -14.23
CA ASP A 183 -12.17 8.46 -14.34
C ASP A 183 -12.73 7.89 -13.04
N TYR A 184 -13.82 8.48 -12.56
CA TYR A 184 -14.52 8.01 -11.38
C TYR A 184 -13.70 8.08 -10.06
N LYS A 185 -12.60 8.84 -10.03
CA LYS A 185 -11.82 9.13 -8.80
C LYS A 185 -12.07 10.55 -8.31
N TYR A 186 -12.19 10.70 -6.98
CA TYR A 186 -12.25 12.03 -6.37
C TYR A 186 -10.85 12.61 -6.30
N ILE A 187 -10.58 13.61 -7.13
CA ILE A 187 -9.31 14.31 -7.18
C ILE A 187 -9.46 15.64 -6.46
N LYS A 188 -8.69 15.82 -5.38
CA LYS A 188 -8.56 17.08 -4.68
C LYS A 188 -7.27 17.78 -5.10
N LYS A 189 -7.39 19.03 -5.54
CA LYS A 189 -6.27 19.96 -5.65
C LYS A 189 -6.11 20.67 -4.31
N TYR A 190 -4.89 20.75 -3.78
CA TYR A 190 -4.65 21.59 -2.62
C TYR A 190 -4.61 23.06 -3.05
N GLU A 191 -5.24 23.94 -2.28
CA GLU A 191 -5.16 25.39 -2.48
C GLU A 191 -3.69 25.82 -2.55
N ASN A 192 -3.36 26.69 -3.50
CA ASN A 192 -2.00 27.19 -3.75
C ASN A 192 -0.94 26.10 -4.02
N SER A 193 -1.33 24.93 -4.55
CA SER A 193 -0.41 23.86 -4.93
C SER A 193 -0.71 23.26 -6.29
N SER A 194 0.35 22.88 -7.02
CA SER A 194 0.27 21.98 -8.17
C SER A 194 0.03 20.52 -7.76
N LYS A 195 0.14 20.20 -6.45
CA LYS A 195 -0.04 18.84 -5.94
C LYS A 195 -1.49 18.43 -5.98
N LEU A 196 -1.72 17.26 -6.57
CA LEU A 196 -2.99 16.59 -6.59
C LEU A 196 -2.97 15.43 -5.61
N ALA A 197 -4.11 15.15 -5.01
CA ALA A 197 -4.34 13.95 -4.24
C ALA A 197 -5.66 13.32 -4.67
N PHE A 198 -5.78 12.02 -4.47
CA PHE A 198 -7.03 11.33 -4.72
C PHE A 198 -7.32 10.30 -3.64
N LYS A 199 -8.60 9.97 -3.48
CA LYS A 199 -9.03 8.79 -2.73
C LYS A 199 -9.54 7.75 -3.70
N ASP A 200 -9.17 6.49 -3.49
CA ASP A 200 -9.68 5.40 -4.33
C ASP A 200 -11.16 5.17 -4.03
N SER A 201 -12.01 5.20 -5.06
CA SER A 201 -13.41 4.78 -4.97
C SER A 201 -13.47 3.28 -5.24
N ASN A 202 -13.91 2.50 -4.25
CA ASN A 202 -13.95 1.04 -4.38
C ASN A 202 -15.37 0.51 -4.65
N LEU A 203 -16.39 1.36 -4.59
CA LEU A 203 -17.78 0.93 -4.66
C LEU A 203 -18.43 1.37 -5.97
N SER A 204 -18.67 0.40 -6.85
CA SER A 204 -19.65 0.51 -7.93
C SER A 204 -21.04 0.22 -7.36
N LEU A 205 -22.02 1.05 -7.68
CA LEU A 205 -23.41 0.86 -7.26
C LEU A 205 -24.11 -0.16 -8.15
N LEU A 206 -23.87 -0.03 -9.45
CA LEU A 206 -24.35 -0.91 -10.51
C LEU A 206 -23.47 -0.73 -11.75
N SER A 207 -23.61 -1.63 -12.72
CA SER A 207 -23.01 -1.47 -14.04
C SER A 207 -24.10 -1.53 -15.10
N LEU A 208 -24.12 -0.55 -15.98
CA LEU A 208 -25.01 -0.54 -17.14
C LEU A 208 -24.32 -1.34 -18.25
N VAL A 209 -24.98 -2.37 -18.77
CA VAL A 209 -24.44 -3.25 -19.82
C VAL A 209 -25.11 -2.86 -21.15
N TYR A 210 -24.29 -2.64 -22.17
CA TYR A 210 -24.71 -2.28 -23.52
C TYR A 210 -24.09 -3.24 -24.51
N GLN A 211 -24.87 -3.63 -25.50
CA GLN A 211 -24.36 -4.31 -26.69
C GLN A 211 -23.94 -3.24 -27.70
N ILE A 212 -22.67 -3.23 -28.09
CA ILE A 212 -22.15 -2.28 -29.08
C ILE A 212 -22.25 -2.87 -30.49
N GLU A 213 -21.94 -4.16 -30.63
CA GLU A 213 -22.03 -4.93 -31.87
C GLU A 213 -22.57 -6.34 -31.59
N GLU A 214 -22.83 -7.12 -32.63
CA GLU A 214 -23.21 -8.53 -32.46
C GLU A 214 -22.13 -9.27 -31.65
N ASN A 215 -22.52 -9.77 -30.47
CA ASN A 215 -21.63 -10.41 -29.49
C ASN A 215 -20.55 -9.52 -28.82
N ASP A 216 -20.52 -8.19 -29.01
CA ASP A 216 -19.67 -7.28 -28.20
C ASP A 216 -20.51 -6.54 -27.16
N PHE A 217 -20.30 -6.88 -25.89
CA PHE A 217 -20.94 -6.24 -24.74
C PHE A 217 -19.92 -5.44 -23.94
N ARG A 218 -20.22 -4.16 -23.70
CA ARG A 218 -19.47 -3.29 -22.79
C ARG A 218 -20.29 -2.94 -21.57
N SER A 219 -19.61 -2.57 -20.50
CA SER A 219 -20.26 -2.10 -19.29
C SER A 219 -19.69 -0.76 -18.84
N ILE A 220 -20.58 0.10 -18.35
CA ILE A 220 -20.25 1.38 -17.74
C ILE A 220 -20.56 1.27 -16.25
N PRO A 221 -19.56 1.31 -15.36
CA PRO A 221 -19.80 1.31 -13.93
C PRO A 221 -20.39 2.66 -13.49
N ILE A 222 -21.46 2.62 -12.69
CA ILE A 222 -22.05 3.79 -12.06
C ILE A 222 -21.64 3.81 -10.59
N ASN A 223 -21.04 4.91 -10.14
CA ASN A 223 -20.64 5.09 -8.76
C ASN A 223 -21.27 6.35 -8.14
N PHE A 224 -21.06 6.55 -6.84
CA PHE A 224 -21.56 7.71 -6.12
C PHE A 224 -21.05 9.06 -6.64
N LEU A 225 -19.89 9.10 -7.33
CA LEU A 225 -19.39 10.34 -7.94
C LEU A 225 -20.13 10.71 -9.23
N SER A 226 -20.72 9.73 -9.91
CA SER A 226 -21.56 9.95 -11.08
C SER A 226 -22.96 10.48 -10.74
N ILE A 227 -23.38 10.38 -9.47
CA ILE A 227 -24.67 10.87 -9.00
C ILE A 227 -24.49 12.29 -8.48
N GLN A 228 -24.94 13.27 -9.24
CA GLN A 228 -25.13 14.63 -8.72
C GLN A 228 -26.37 14.59 -7.82
N PHE A 229 -26.19 14.88 -6.52
CA PHE A 229 -27.34 15.17 -5.67
C PHE A 229 -27.86 16.54 -6.09
N ASP A 230 -29.10 16.59 -6.56
CA ASP A 230 -29.80 17.85 -6.73
C ASP A 230 -29.81 18.54 -5.37
N ASN A 231 -29.00 19.59 -5.23
CA ASN A 231 -29.21 20.60 -4.22
C ASN A 231 -30.53 21.25 -4.62
N LYS A 232 -31.65 20.72 -4.09
CA LYS A 232 -32.89 21.50 -4.06
C LYS A 232 -32.49 22.83 -3.44
N LYS A 233 -32.38 23.86 -4.27
CA LYS A 233 -32.38 25.25 -3.79
C LYS A 233 -33.57 25.31 -2.85
N GLU A 234 -33.33 25.69 -1.60
CA GLU A 234 -34.41 26.08 -0.71
C GLU A 234 -35.30 27.01 -1.54
N LYS A 235 -36.55 26.60 -1.74
CA LYS A 235 -37.56 27.52 -2.22
C LYS A 235 -37.68 28.54 -1.10
N ASP A 236 -37.03 29.68 -1.29
CA ASP A 236 -37.39 30.89 -0.56
C ASP A 236 -38.90 31.09 -0.76
N TRP A 237 -39.52 31.38 0.37
CA TRP A 237 -40.94 31.40 0.67
C TRP A 237 -41.67 32.46 -0.16
#